data_AF-A0A4Q5TCF7-F1
#
_entry.id   AF-A0A4Q5TCF7-F1
#
_cell.length_a   1.000
_cell.length_b   1.000
_cell.length_c   1.000
_cell.angle_alpha   90.00
_cell.angle_beta   90.00
_cell.angle_gamma   90.00
#
_symmetry.space_group_name_H-M   'P 1'
#
loop_
_entity.id
_entity.type
_entity.pdbx_description
1 polymer ?
#
loop_
_entity_poly.entity_id
_entity_poly.type
_entity_poly.pdbx_seq_one_letter_code
_entity_poly.pdbx_strand_id
1 'polypeptide(L)'
;MSFEWLKSLIVTTDLLNQSDLTRIEKTCLEAVLIDRLNNKEIAEDLEVTPERIRQINERAIFKLSTFLRRSPKVCMRWQILSRKTMRSKNV
;
A
#
# COMPACT_ATOMS: atom_id res chain seq x y z
N MET A 1 11.56 -3.83 -6.56
CA MET A 1 10.36 -4.00 -5.70
C MET A 1 9.16 -4.09 -6.63
N SER A 2 8.49 -5.24 -6.73
CA SER A 2 7.34 -5.39 -7.64
C SER A 2 6.05 -4.89 -6.97
N PHE A 3 5.11 -4.39 -7.78
CA PHE A 3 3.79 -3.94 -7.35
C PHE A 3 3.03 -5.05 -6.58
N GLU A 4 3.12 -6.29 -7.07
CA GLU A 4 2.51 -7.48 -6.44
C GLU A 4 3.08 -7.78 -5.05
N TRP A 5 4.37 -7.51 -4.82
CA TRP A 5 4.98 -7.68 -3.51
C TRP A 5 4.46 -6.65 -2.50
N LEU A 6 4.29 -5.39 -2.93
CA LEU A 6 3.75 -4.33 -2.09
C LEU A 6 2.29 -4.61 -1.69
N LYS A 7 1.48 -5.10 -2.64
CA LYS A 7 0.12 -5.55 -2.38
C LYS A 7 0.08 -6.67 -1.34
N SER A 8 0.88 -7.71 -1.52
CA SER A 8 0.93 -8.85 -0.60
C SER A 8 1.37 -8.42 0.81
N LEU A 9 2.36 -7.52 0.92
CA LEU A 9 2.79 -6.96 2.20
C LEU A 9 1.65 -6.18 2.87
N ILE A 10 1.02 -5.24 2.16
CA ILE A 10 -0.05 -4.40 2.69
C ILE A 10 -1.21 -5.23 3.24
N VAL A 11 -1.65 -6.24 2.48
CA VAL A 11 -2.74 -7.14 2.86
C VAL A 11 -2.35 -8.06 4.02
N THR A 12 -1.17 -8.69 3.99
CA THR A 12 -0.77 -9.69 4.99
C THR A 12 -0.34 -9.11 6.33
N THR A 13 0.03 -7.83 6.38
CA THR A 13 0.59 -7.23 7.60
C THR A 13 -0.26 -6.11 8.19
N ASP A 14 -1.48 -5.93 7.66
CA ASP A 14 -2.45 -4.95 8.15
C ASP A 14 -1.87 -3.52 8.22
N LEU A 15 -0.95 -3.22 7.29
CA LEU A 15 -0.13 -1.99 7.35
C LEU A 15 -0.96 -0.74 7.14
N LEU A 16 -2.04 -0.83 6.38
CA LEU A 16 -2.97 0.27 6.22
C LEU A 16 -3.64 0.59 7.56
N ASN A 17 -4.07 -0.41 8.33
CA ASN A 17 -4.69 -0.19 9.62
C ASN A 17 -3.71 0.32 10.69
N GLN A 18 -2.44 -0.11 10.62
CA GLN A 18 -1.38 0.35 11.54
C GLN A 18 -0.81 1.74 11.21
N SER A 19 -1.16 2.31 10.06
CA SER A 19 -0.69 3.62 9.64
C SER A 19 -1.59 4.77 10.11
N ASP A 20 -1.00 5.96 10.26
CA ASP A 20 -1.70 7.23 10.57
C ASP A 20 -2.50 7.80 9.37
N LEU A 21 -2.85 6.95 8.41
CA LEU A 21 -3.72 7.34 7.31
C LEU A 21 -5.14 7.61 7.81
N THR A 22 -5.79 8.60 7.22
CA THR A 22 -7.23 8.82 7.46
C THR A 22 -8.05 7.68 6.85
N ARG A 23 -9.30 7.51 7.31
CA ARG A 23 -10.20 6.49 6.75
C ARG A 23 -10.34 6.60 5.23
N ILE A 24 -10.50 7.82 4.71
CA ILE A 24 -10.60 8.10 3.27
C ILE A 24 -9.30 7.74 2.54
N GLU A 25 -8.13 8.06 3.11
CA GLU A 25 -6.83 7.70 2.52
C GLU A 25 -6.64 6.17 2.48
N LYS A 26 -7.08 5.44 3.51
CA LYS A 26 -7.04 3.96 3.53
C LYS A 26 -7.95 3.39 2.44
N THR A 27 -9.20 3.83 2.38
CA THR A 27 -10.16 3.37 1.37
C THR A 27 -9.69 3.64 -0.06
N CYS A 28 -9.15 4.83 -0.34
CA CYS A 28 -8.62 5.14 -1.68
C CYS A 28 -7.42 4.27 -2.04
N LEU A 29 -6.51 4.02 -1.08
CA LEU A 29 -5.37 3.12 -1.30
C LEU A 29 -5.80 1.67 -1.49
N GLU A 30 -6.78 1.17 -0.75
CA GLU A 30 -7.34 -0.17 -0.94
C GLU A 30 -7.95 -0.31 -2.33
N ALA A 31 -8.78 0.65 -2.74
CA ALA A 31 -9.39 0.65 -4.07
C ALA A 31 -8.35 0.62 -5.21
N VAL A 32 -7.26 1.38 -5.10
CA VAL A 32 -6.18 1.39 -6.11
C VAL A 32 -5.33 0.11 -6.05
N LEU A 33 -4.90 -0.31 -4.86
CA LEU A 33 -3.89 -1.36 -4.70
C LEU A 33 -4.50 -2.76 -4.73
N ILE A 34 -5.71 -2.91 -4.23
CA ILE A 34 -6.40 -4.20 -4.08
C ILE A 34 -7.35 -4.39 -5.26
N ASP A 35 -8.27 -3.44 -5.46
CA ASP A 35 -9.37 -3.58 -6.42
C ASP A 35 -9.00 -3.13 -7.84
N ARG A 36 -7.82 -2.51 -8.00
CA ARG A 36 -7.28 -2.00 -9.28
C ARG A 36 -8.19 -0.97 -9.94
N LEU A 37 -8.99 -0.28 -9.14
CA LEU A 37 -9.82 0.81 -9.62
C LEU A 37 -8.94 1.99 -10.04
N ASN A 38 -9.33 2.61 -11.14
CA ASN A 38 -8.73 3.85 -11.60
C ASN A 38 -9.32 5.04 -10.82
N ASN A 39 -8.62 6.18 -10.84
CA ASN A 39 -9.05 7.37 -10.08
C ASN A 39 -10.45 7.88 -10.48
N LYS A 40 -10.98 7.56 -11.68
CA LYS A 40 -12.33 7.95 -12.09
C LYS A 40 -13.39 7.07 -11.45
N GLU A 41 -13.18 5.75 -11.41
CA GLU A 41 -14.09 4.80 -10.76
C GLU A 41 -14.22 5.12 -9.26
N ILE A 42 -13.10 5.36 -8.59
CA ILE A 42 -13.08 5.75 -7.17
C ILE A 42 -13.77 7.10 -6.95
N ALA A 43 -13.61 8.04 -7.89
CA ALA A 43 -14.21 9.36 -7.80
C ALA A 43 -15.74 9.31 -7.97
N GLU A 44 -16.23 8.41 -8.83
CA GLU A 44 -17.66 8.14 -9.00
C GLU A 44 -18.26 7.53 -7.73
N ASP A 45 -17.61 6.51 -7.17
CA ASP A 45 -18.07 5.84 -5.94
C ASP A 45 -18.10 6.78 -4.71
N LEU A 46 -17.18 7.74 -4.67
CA LEU A 46 -17.04 8.68 -3.56
C LEU A 46 -17.68 10.05 -3.82
N GLU A 47 -18.36 10.24 -4.95
CA GLU A 47 -18.98 11.51 -5.37
C GLU A 47 -18.03 12.72 -5.31
N VAL A 48 -16.77 12.52 -5.72
CA VAL A 48 -15.73 13.56 -5.74
C VAL A 48 -15.09 13.66 -7.13
N THR A 49 -14.15 14.59 -7.31
CA THR A 49 -13.44 14.72 -8.59
C THR A 49 -12.27 13.72 -8.68
N PRO A 50 -11.93 13.21 -9.87
CA PRO A 50 -10.75 12.35 -10.06
C PRO A 50 -9.43 13.00 -9.62
N GLU A 51 -9.33 14.32 -9.75
CA GLU A 51 -8.17 15.10 -9.28
C GLU A 51 -8.07 15.08 -7.75
N ARG A 52 -9.21 15.11 -7.05
CA ARG A 52 -9.23 14.99 -5.58
C ARG A 52 -8.75 13.61 -5.15
N ILE A 53 -9.18 12.54 -5.84
CA ILE A 53 -8.71 11.18 -5.58
C ILE A 53 -7.21 11.07 -5.83
N ARG A 54 -6.70 11.64 -6.93
CA ARG A 54 -5.26 11.67 -7.22
C ARG A 54 -4.47 12.30 -6.07
N GLN A 55 -4.90 13.46 -5.59
CA GLN A 55 -4.25 14.16 -4.46
C GLN A 55 -4.28 13.35 -3.17
N ILE A 56 -5.42 12.69 -2.87
CA ILE A 56 -5.56 11.81 -1.70
C ILE A 56 -4.58 10.64 -1.82
N ASN A 57 -4.53 9.98 -2.98
CA ASN A 57 -3.65 8.84 -3.24
C ASN A 57 -2.18 9.23 -3.13
N GLU A 58 -1.74 10.34 -3.72
CA GLU A 58 -0.37 10.83 -3.62
C GLU A 58 0.02 11.09 -2.15
N ARG A 59 -0.85 11.75 -1.39
CA ARG A 59 -0.63 12.01 0.04
C ARG A 59 -0.56 10.72 0.86
N ALA A 60 -1.46 9.78 0.57
CA ALA A 60 -1.54 8.50 1.27
C ALA A 60 -0.30 7.65 0.99
N ILE A 61 0.16 7.57 -0.27
CA ILE A 61 1.42 6.90 -0.65
C ILE A 61 2.60 7.55 0.08
N PHE A 62 2.67 8.88 0.13
CA PHE A 62 3.76 9.57 0.81
C PHE A 62 3.80 9.23 2.31
N LYS A 63 2.66 9.30 2.99
CA LYS A 63 2.53 8.93 4.41
C LYS A 63 2.90 7.46 4.65
N LEU A 64 2.38 6.56 3.83
CA LEU A 64 2.68 5.13 3.91
C LEU A 64 4.17 4.87 3.70
N SER A 65 4.80 5.51 2.69
CA SER A 65 6.25 5.39 2.46
C SER A 65 7.09 5.88 3.64
N THR A 66 6.61 6.90 4.36
CA THR A 66 7.27 7.44 5.55
C THR A 66 7.12 6.49 6.73
N PHE A 67 5.92 5.93 6.92
CA PHE A 67 5.64 4.92 7.93
C PHE A 67 6.49 3.65 7.73
N LEU A 68 6.55 3.14 6.50
CA LEU A 68 7.34 1.95 6.16
C LEU A 68 8.84 2.17 6.44
N ARG A 69 9.36 3.37 6.14
CA ARG A 69 10.75 3.73 6.47
C ARG A 69 11.04 3.80 7.96
N ARG A 70 10.03 4.14 8.78
CA ARG A 70 10.14 4.27 10.23
C ARG A 70 9.81 2.99 11.00
N SER A 71 9.23 1.98 10.36
CA SER A 71 8.83 0.74 11.02
C SER A 71 9.93 -0.33 10.95
N PRO A 72 10.73 -0.53 12.02
CA PRO A 72 11.78 -1.57 12.04
C PRO A 72 11.20 -2.98 11.89
N LYS A 73 9.94 -3.22 12.32
CA LYS A 73 9.25 -4.50 12.11
C LYS A 73 9.00 -4.81 10.63
N VAL A 74 8.68 -3.80 9.82
CA VAL A 74 8.48 -3.97 8.37
C VAL A 74 9.81 -4.15 7.66
N CYS A 75 10.82 -3.37 8.04
CA CYS A 75 12.18 -3.52 7.52
C CYS A 75 12.76 -4.91 7.86
N MET A 76 12.53 -5.43 9.06
CA MET A 76 12.94 -6.79 9.45
C MET A 76 12.13 -7.88 8.75
N ARG A 77 10.80 -7.75 8.63
CA ARG A 77 9.98 -8.69 7.84
C ARG A 77 10.40 -8.69 6.37
N TRP A 78 10.79 -7.54 5.80
CA TRP A 78 11.40 -7.43 4.48
C TRP A 78 12.71 -8.24 4.39
N GLN A 79 13.62 -8.05 5.35
CA GLN A 79 14.88 -8.80 5.41
C GLN A 79 14.66 -10.32 5.56
N ILE A 80 13.64 -10.74 6.31
CA ILE A 80 13.32 -12.16 6.50
C ILE A 80 12.72 -12.78 5.24
N LEU A 81 11.75 -12.10 4.60
CA LEU A 81 11.09 -12.60 3.40
C LEU A 81 12.02 -12.62 2.19
N SER A 82 12.85 -11.60 2.00
CA SER A 82 13.88 -11.57 0.94
C SER A 82 14.95 -12.66 1.08
N ARG A 83 15.27 -13.06 2.32
CA ARG A 83 16.15 -14.21 2.60
C ARG A 83 15.51 -15.55 2.23
N LYS A 84 14.18 -15.71 2.37
CA LYS A 84 13.49 -16.94 1.98
C LYS A 84 13.43 -17.14 0.46
N THR A 85 13.35 -16.07 -0.34
CA THR A 85 13.33 -16.17 -1.81
C THR A 85 14.68 -16.54 -2.42
N MET A 86 15.81 -16.18 -1.79
CA MET A 86 17.15 -16.61 -2.26
C MET A 86 17.47 -18.08 -1.95
N ARG A 87 16.81 -18.71 -0.97
CA ARG A 87 17.01 -20.15 -0.69
C ARG A 87 16.27 -21.09 -1.63
N SER A 88 15.25 -20.61 -2.36
CA SER A 88 14.43 -21.45 -3.23
C SER A 88 14.89 -21.50 -4.69
N LYS A 89 16.09 -20.97 -5.00
CA LYS A 89 16.74 -21.09 -6.32
C LYS A 89 17.91 -22.08 -6.35
N ASN A 90 18.11 -22.86 -5.29
CA ASN A 90 19.12 -23.92 -5.20
C ASN A 90 18.46 -25.28 -4.91
N VAL A 91 17.51 -25.68 -5.78
CA VAL A 91 17.15 -27.09 -6.02
C VAL A 91 16.99 -27.23 -7.52
#